data_AF-A0A662NTG6-F1
#
_entry.id   AF-A0A662NTG6-F1
#
_cell.length_a   1.000
_cell.length_b   1.000
_cell.length_c   1.000
_cell.angle_alpha   90.00
_cell.angle_beta   90.00
_cell.angle_gamma   90.00
#
_symmetry.space_group_name_H-M   'P 1'
#
loop_
_entity.id
_entity.type
_entity.pdbx_description
1 polymer ?
#
loop_
_entity_poly.entity_id
_entity_poly.type
_entity_poly.pdbx_seq_one_letter_code
_entity_poly.pdbx_strand_id
1 'polypeptide(L)'
;MEIPENVKKRLSLPAEEYFYAGHTACQGCGAALGLRYVLKAYKNRAIFTIPACCSTIIAGAWPYLTFGAPLFQTAFETTGAVIGGIEAGLKAKGYKVKGEDGIMVVGWAGDGGTADIGLQALSGFLERDH
;
A
#
# COMPACT_ATOMS: atom_id res chain seq x y z
N MET A 1 -20.68 -2.23 6.04
CA MET A 1 -21.57 -3.39 6.23
C MET A 1 -21.14 -4.08 7.51
N GLU A 2 -22.06 -4.29 8.44
CA GLU A 2 -21.74 -4.95 9.71
C GLU A 2 -21.58 -6.46 9.45
N ILE A 3 -20.40 -7.00 9.77
CA ILE A 3 -20.11 -8.42 9.52
C ILE A 3 -20.62 -9.23 10.72
N PRO A 4 -21.52 -10.22 10.54
CA PRO A 4 -22.06 -10.99 11.65
C PRO A 4 -20.98 -11.65 12.51
N GLU A 5 -21.16 -11.62 13.83
CA GLU A 5 -20.16 -12.10 14.80
C GLU A 5 -19.79 -13.58 14.62
N ASN A 6 -20.77 -14.41 14.22
CA ASN A 6 -20.55 -15.83 13.91
C ASN A 6 -19.65 -16.04 12.68
N VAL A 7 -19.62 -15.08 11.74
CA VAL A 7 -18.72 -15.10 10.58
C VAL A 7 -17.31 -14.67 11.01
N LYS A 8 -17.18 -13.61 11.81
CA LYS A 8 -15.87 -13.15 12.32
C LYS A 8 -15.10 -14.25 13.04
N LYS A 9 -15.78 -15.02 13.90
CA LYS A 9 -15.19 -16.14 14.67
C LYS A 9 -14.66 -17.30 13.82
N ARG A 10 -15.03 -17.39 12.54
CA ARG A 10 -14.58 -18.46 11.62
C ARG A 10 -13.41 -18.05 10.74
N LEU A 11 -13.06 -16.77 10.71
CA LEU A 11 -12.00 -16.26 9.83
C LEU A 11 -10.64 -16.35 10.53
N SER A 12 -9.62 -16.74 9.77
CA SER A 12 -8.22 -16.69 10.19
C SER A 12 -7.59 -15.29 10.06
N LEU A 13 -8.30 -14.35 9.42
CA LEU A 13 -7.88 -12.97 9.21
C LEU A 13 -8.96 -12.01 9.74
N PRO A 14 -8.60 -10.76 10.10
CA PRO A 14 -9.57 -9.74 10.51
C PRO A 14 -10.69 -9.61 9.48
N ALA A 15 -11.92 -9.48 9.96
CA ALA A 15 -13.09 -9.38 9.10
C ALA A 15 -13.17 -8.02 8.39
N GLU A 16 -12.70 -6.97 9.06
CA GLU A 16 -12.69 -5.59 8.60
C GLU A 16 -11.84 -5.45 7.32
N GLU A 17 -12.38 -4.78 6.31
CA GLU A 17 -11.71 -4.54 5.02
C GLU A 17 -11.19 -3.10 4.94
N TYR A 18 -9.97 -2.97 4.42
CA TYR A 18 -9.34 -1.69 4.09
C TYR A 18 -8.97 -1.60 2.60
N PHE A 19 -9.27 -2.66 1.84
CA PHE A 19 -9.30 -2.67 0.39
C PHE A 19 -10.75 -2.96 -0.02
N TYR A 20 -11.40 -1.98 -0.65
CA TYR A 20 -12.82 -1.99 -0.91
C TYR A 20 -13.16 -2.60 -2.26
N ALA A 21 -14.40 -3.11 -2.37
CA ALA A 21 -14.94 -3.58 -3.64
C ALA A 21 -15.08 -2.43 -4.66
N GLY A 22 -15.15 -2.77 -5.95
CA GLY A 22 -15.26 -1.80 -7.05
C GLY A 22 -13.94 -1.52 -7.78
N HIS A 23 -12.91 -2.33 -7.56
CA HIS A 23 -11.66 -2.26 -8.32
C HIS A 23 -11.77 -2.96 -9.68
N THR A 24 -10.85 -2.62 -10.58
CA THR A 24 -10.80 -3.12 -11.97
C THR A 24 -9.90 -4.35 -12.16
N ALA A 25 -9.44 -4.98 -11.08
CA ALA A 25 -8.60 -6.17 -11.16
C ALA A 25 -9.29 -7.34 -11.87
N CYS A 26 -8.49 -8.17 -12.55
CA CYS A 26 -8.96 -9.43 -13.14
C CYS A 26 -9.57 -10.36 -12.08
N GLN A 27 -10.46 -11.26 -12.53
CA GLN A 27 -10.99 -12.32 -11.68
C GLN A 27 -9.85 -13.20 -11.16
N GLY A 28 -9.75 -13.35 -9.83
CA GLY A 28 -8.67 -14.09 -9.18
C GLY A 28 -7.30 -13.38 -9.17
N CYS A 29 -7.25 -12.05 -9.37
CA CYS A 29 -5.99 -11.31 -9.37
C CYS A 29 -5.23 -11.45 -8.02
N GLY A 30 -4.04 -12.05 -8.07
CA GLY A 30 -3.18 -12.21 -6.90
C GLY A 30 -2.70 -10.89 -6.30
N ALA A 31 -2.44 -9.87 -7.13
CA ALA A 31 -2.01 -8.55 -6.65
C ALA A 31 -3.11 -7.83 -5.84
N ALA A 32 -4.37 -7.93 -6.28
CA ALA A 32 -5.51 -7.38 -5.54
C ALA A 32 -5.70 -8.09 -4.19
N LEU A 33 -5.53 -9.41 -4.17
CA LEU A 33 -5.59 -10.19 -2.94
C LEU A 33 -4.44 -9.83 -1.98
N GLY A 34 -3.22 -9.64 -2.51
CA GLY A 34 -2.07 -9.17 -1.74
C GLY A 34 -2.29 -7.79 -1.13
N LEU A 35 -2.76 -6.82 -1.92
CA LEU A 35 -3.13 -5.49 -1.42
C LEU A 35 -4.16 -5.57 -0.30
N ARG A 36 -5.19 -6.39 -0.45
CA ARG A 36 -6.20 -6.64 0.59
C ARG A 36 -5.56 -7.11 1.90
N TYR A 37 -4.63 -8.05 1.85
CA TYR A 37 -3.96 -8.57 3.04
C TYR A 37 -3.02 -7.55 3.69
N VAL A 38 -2.23 -6.83 2.90
CA VAL A 38 -1.33 -5.80 3.42
C VAL A 38 -2.11 -4.65 4.06
N LEU A 39 -3.20 -4.22 3.43
CA LEU A 39 -4.10 -3.22 4.00
C LEU A 39 -4.79 -3.70 5.28
N LYS A 40 -5.16 -4.97 5.39
CA LYS A 40 -5.65 -5.55 6.67
C LYS A 40 -4.59 -5.53 7.76
N ALA A 41 -3.34 -5.83 7.43
CA ALA A 41 -2.24 -5.85 8.40
C ALA A 41 -1.99 -4.47 9.01
N TYR A 42 -1.98 -3.42 8.17
CA TYR A 42 -1.71 -2.06 8.62
C TYR A 42 -2.94 -1.22 8.96
N LYS A 43 -4.14 -1.70 8.60
CA LYS A 43 -5.40 -0.99 8.78
C LYS A 43 -5.34 0.39 8.10
N ASN A 44 -5.68 1.45 8.84
CA ASN A 44 -5.56 2.85 8.41
C ASN A 44 -4.24 3.52 8.85
N ARG A 45 -3.27 2.76 9.39
CA ARG A 45 -1.98 3.28 9.88
C ARG A 45 -0.86 3.09 8.87
N ALA A 46 -1.19 3.21 7.59
CA ALA A 46 -0.22 3.17 6.51
C ALA A 46 -0.47 4.26 5.47
N ILE A 47 0.58 4.66 4.77
CA ILE A 47 0.55 5.48 3.56
C ILE A 47 1.13 4.62 2.44
N PHE A 48 0.39 4.45 1.36
CA PHE A 48 0.81 3.65 0.22
C PHE A 48 1.37 4.53 -0.88
N THR A 49 2.43 4.06 -1.53
CA THR A 49 2.94 4.60 -2.78
C THR A 49 2.90 3.52 -3.85
N ILE A 50 2.21 3.80 -4.95
CA ILE A 50 2.07 2.86 -6.08
C ILE A 50 2.61 3.54 -7.35
N PRO A 51 3.69 3.04 -7.96
CA PRO A 51 4.16 3.52 -9.26
C PRO A 51 3.21 3.09 -10.37
N ALA A 52 3.34 3.65 -11.58
CA ALA A 52 2.62 3.18 -12.76
C ALA A 52 2.77 1.65 -12.95
N CYS A 53 1.68 0.90 -12.74
CA CYS A 53 1.60 -0.55 -12.91
C CYS A 53 0.12 -1.00 -12.89
N CYS A 54 -0.15 -2.31 -12.95
CA CYS A 54 -1.52 -2.84 -12.79
C CYS A 54 -2.19 -2.33 -11.52
N SER A 55 -1.45 -2.23 -10.41
CA SER A 55 -2.00 -1.82 -9.11
C SER A 55 -2.47 -0.35 -9.10
N THR A 56 -1.91 0.51 -9.94
CA THR A 56 -2.38 1.89 -10.15
C THR A 56 -3.82 1.93 -10.63
N ILE A 57 -4.15 1.05 -11.58
CA ILE A 57 -5.48 0.97 -12.18
C ILE A 57 -6.45 0.23 -11.25
N ILE A 58 -5.96 -0.80 -10.55
CA ILE A 58 -6.72 -1.55 -9.54
C ILE A 58 -7.14 -0.66 -8.37
N ALA A 59 -6.31 0.32 -7.99
CA ALA A 59 -6.63 1.25 -6.89
C ALA A 59 -7.89 2.10 -7.14
N GLY A 60 -8.39 2.16 -8.38
CA GLY A 60 -9.62 2.85 -8.74
C GLY A 60 -9.36 3.93 -9.79
N ALA A 61 -10.32 4.10 -10.70
CA ALA A 61 -10.31 5.20 -11.65
C ALA A 61 -10.77 6.48 -10.95
N TRP A 62 -10.11 7.60 -11.24
CA TRP A 62 -10.53 8.91 -10.73
C TRP A 62 -12.03 9.17 -11.00
N PRO A 63 -12.80 9.71 -10.04
CA PRO A 63 -12.40 10.17 -8.70
C PRO A 63 -12.53 9.09 -7.60
N TYR A 64 -12.70 7.83 -7.96
CA TYR A 64 -12.91 6.73 -7.02
C TYR A 64 -11.60 6.14 -6.50
N LEU A 65 -11.62 5.63 -5.26
CA LEU A 65 -10.49 5.00 -4.60
C LEU A 65 -10.98 3.75 -3.84
N THR A 66 -10.27 2.64 -4.00
CA THR A 66 -10.56 1.37 -3.32
C THR A 66 -9.70 1.13 -2.09
N PHE A 67 -8.92 2.12 -1.66
CA PHE A 67 -8.07 2.07 -0.48
C PHE A 67 -8.72 2.80 0.70
N GLY A 68 -8.64 2.19 1.89
CA GLY A 68 -8.99 2.80 3.18
C GLY A 68 -7.83 3.57 3.83
N ALA A 69 -6.74 3.78 3.09
CA ALA A 69 -5.52 4.44 3.54
C ALA A 69 -5.07 5.48 2.49
N PRO A 70 -4.34 6.55 2.88
CA PRO A 70 -3.76 7.49 1.93
C PRO A 70 -2.92 6.78 0.86
N LEU A 71 -3.15 7.15 -0.40
CA LEU A 71 -2.45 6.60 -1.56
C LEU A 71 -1.80 7.73 -2.36
N PHE A 72 -0.51 7.56 -2.64
CA PHE A 72 0.27 8.42 -3.53
C PHE A 72 0.64 7.65 -4.80
N GLN A 73 0.08 8.04 -5.95
CA GLN A 73 0.52 7.48 -7.23
C GLN A 73 1.75 8.23 -7.71
N THR A 74 2.76 7.49 -8.20
CA THR A 74 4.05 8.06 -8.61
C THR A 74 4.51 7.56 -9.98
N ALA A 75 5.55 8.20 -10.53
CA ALA A 75 6.23 7.76 -11.74
C ALA A 75 6.84 6.36 -11.56
N PHE A 76 6.99 5.61 -12.65
CA PHE A 76 7.26 4.17 -12.60
C PHE A 76 8.56 3.83 -11.84
N GLU A 77 9.59 4.62 -12.08
CA GLU A 77 10.95 4.46 -11.60
C GLU A 77 11.19 4.98 -10.17
N THR A 78 10.24 5.67 -9.56
CA THR A 78 10.50 6.52 -8.38
C THR A 78 10.00 6.00 -7.04
N THR A 79 9.41 4.80 -6.97
CA THR A 79 8.76 4.28 -5.74
C THR A 79 9.63 4.45 -4.50
N GLY A 80 10.87 3.96 -4.52
CA GLY A 80 11.82 4.04 -3.39
C GLY A 80 12.15 5.48 -2.97
N ALA A 81 12.34 6.37 -3.93
CA ALA A 81 12.62 7.78 -3.64
C ALA A 81 11.43 8.47 -2.96
N VAL A 82 10.20 8.19 -3.43
CA VAL A 82 8.98 8.77 -2.86
C VAL A 82 8.72 8.26 -1.45
N ILE A 83 8.83 6.96 -1.20
CA ILE A 83 8.61 6.43 0.16
C ILE A 83 9.66 6.95 1.15
N GLY A 84 10.92 7.13 0.73
CA GLY A 84 11.94 7.77 1.56
C GLY A 84 11.60 9.23 1.89
N GLY A 85 11.09 9.98 0.91
CA GLY A 85 10.64 11.36 1.11
C GLY A 85 9.42 11.46 2.05
N ILE A 86 8.43 10.59 1.89
CA ILE A 86 7.26 10.52 2.78
C ILE A 86 7.71 10.22 4.21
N GLU A 87 8.57 9.22 4.38
CA GLU A 87 9.07 8.82 5.70
C GLU A 87 9.87 9.95 6.38
N ALA A 88 10.80 10.57 5.66
CA ALA A 88 11.56 11.73 6.15
C ALA A 88 10.64 12.90 6.52
N GLY A 89 9.61 13.17 5.71
CA GLY A 89 8.62 14.21 5.97
C GLY A 89 7.77 13.94 7.21
N LEU A 90 7.39 12.68 7.46
CA LEU A 90 6.68 12.28 8.67
C LEU A 90 7.57 12.43 9.91
N LYS A 91 8.82 11.95 9.86
CA LYS A 91 9.80 12.10 10.93
C LYS A 91 10.04 13.58 11.27
N ALA A 92 10.22 14.44 10.26
CA ALA A 92 10.43 15.88 10.45
C ALA A 92 9.23 16.60 11.09
N LYS A 93 8.01 16.08 10.86
CA LYS A 93 6.78 16.57 11.49
C LYS A 93 6.52 15.99 12.89
N GLY A 94 7.42 15.15 13.42
CA GLY A 94 7.30 14.53 14.74
C GLY A 94 6.36 13.32 14.79
N TYR A 95 5.95 12.77 13.65
CA TYR A 95 5.16 11.53 13.65
C TYR A 95 6.06 10.32 13.92
N LYS A 96 5.57 9.40 14.75
CA LYS A 96 6.16 8.07 14.89
C LYS A 96 5.95 7.30 13.57
N VAL A 97 7.04 6.89 12.95
CA VAL A 97 7.03 5.98 11.81
C VAL A 97 7.52 4.62 12.27
N LYS A 98 6.99 3.55 11.67
CA LYS A 98 7.30 2.15 12.04
C LYS A 98 6.89 1.75 13.47
N GLY A 99 6.81 0.44 13.69
CA GLY A 99 6.37 -0.15 14.97
C GLY A 99 4.85 -0.17 15.14
N GLU A 100 4.38 -0.74 16.26
CA GLU A 100 2.96 -1.05 16.48
C GLU A 100 2.03 0.15 16.44
N ASP A 101 2.52 1.35 16.80
CA ASP A 101 1.74 2.60 16.85
C ASP A 101 2.18 3.62 15.79
N GLY A 102 3.16 3.27 14.97
CA GLY A 102 3.70 4.17 13.96
C GLY A 102 2.90 4.14 12.66
N ILE A 103 3.06 5.20 11.88
CA ILE A 103 2.60 5.24 10.49
C ILE A 103 3.58 4.43 9.64
N MET A 104 3.07 3.44 8.93
CA MET A 104 3.85 2.63 8.01
C MET A 104 3.87 3.27 6.62
N VAL A 105 5.06 3.48 6.06
CA VAL A 105 5.20 3.94 4.67
C VAL A 105 5.45 2.71 3.80
N VAL A 106 4.57 2.46 2.83
CA VAL A 106 4.58 1.23 2.04
C VAL A 106 4.74 1.55 0.56
N GLY A 107 5.84 1.11 -0.04
CA GLY A 107 5.99 1.05 -1.49
C GLY A 107 5.41 -0.24 -2.03
N TRP A 108 4.36 -0.15 -2.85
CA TRP A 108 3.77 -1.32 -3.52
C TRP A 108 4.05 -1.23 -5.02
N ALA A 109 5.10 -1.92 -5.45
CA ALA A 109 5.57 -1.93 -6.83
C ALA A 109 5.55 -3.35 -7.41
N GLY A 110 5.25 -3.46 -8.70
CA GLY A 110 5.37 -4.72 -9.43
C GLY A 110 6.83 -5.08 -9.72
N ASP A 111 7.04 -6.18 -10.42
CA ASP A 111 8.35 -6.69 -10.86
C ASP A 111 9.15 -5.64 -11.67
N GLY A 112 8.56 -5.01 -12.69
CA GLY A 112 9.26 -3.95 -13.43
C GLY A 112 9.66 -2.75 -12.56
N GLY A 113 8.82 -2.39 -11.58
CA GLY A 113 9.08 -1.28 -10.65
C GLY A 113 10.01 -1.63 -9.49
N THR A 114 10.51 -2.87 -9.41
CA THR A 114 11.39 -3.35 -8.33
C THR A 114 12.70 -3.94 -8.86
N ALA A 115 12.63 -4.80 -9.87
CA ALA A 115 13.75 -5.55 -10.42
C ALA A 115 14.31 -4.96 -11.74
N ASP A 116 13.67 -3.93 -12.29
CA ASP A 116 14.09 -3.26 -13.53
C ASP A 116 14.15 -1.73 -13.31
N ILE A 117 13.22 -0.97 -13.91
CA ILE A 117 13.29 0.50 -13.96
C ILE A 117 13.32 1.16 -12.57
N GLY A 118 12.67 0.55 -11.57
CA GLY A 118 12.62 1.08 -10.20
C GLY A 118 13.78 0.64 -9.29
N LEU A 119 14.68 -0.23 -9.76
CA LEU A 119 15.73 -0.82 -8.94
C LEU A 119 16.65 0.24 -8.33
N GLN A 120 17.01 1.28 -9.09
CA GLN A 120 17.87 2.35 -8.59
C GLN A 120 17.22 3.10 -7.41
N ALA A 121 15.92 3.41 -7.50
CA ALA A 121 15.22 4.10 -6.42
C ALA A 121 15.05 3.20 -5.19
N LEU A 122 14.77 1.91 -5.39
CA LEU A 122 14.70 0.93 -4.32
C LEU A 122 16.05 0.79 -3.60
N SER A 123 17.14 0.62 -4.35
CA SER A 123 18.49 0.53 -3.82
C SER A 123 18.84 1.77 -2.99
N GLY A 124 18.60 2.97 -3.53
CA GLY A 124 18.86 4.20 -2.81
C GLY A 124 18.01 4.38 -1.54
N PHE A 125 16.78 3.87 -1.51
CA PHE A 125 15.95 3.86 -0.31
C PHE A 125 16.57 2.99 0.80
N LEU A 126 17.03 1.79 0.44
CA LEU A 126 17.66 0.85 1.37
C LEU A 126 19.01 1.36 1.88
N GLU A 127 19.86 1.92 0.99
CA GLU A 127 21.18 2.46 1.34
C GLU A 127 21.12 3.63 2.36
N ARG A 128 19.97 4.32 2.43
CA ARG A 128 19.74 5.43 3.38
C ARG A 128 19.12 4.98 4.70
N ASP A 129 19.00 3.68 4.95
CA ASP A 129 18.38 3.10 6.15
C ASP A 129 16.99 3.68 6.44
N HIS A 130 16.21 3.92 5.38
CA HIS A 130 14.85 4.40 5.54
C HIS A 130 13.98 3.40 6.29
#